data_AF-A0A924SIE1-F1
#
_entry.id   AF-A0A924SIE1-F1
#
_cell.length_a   1.000
_cell.length_b   1.000
_cell.length_c   1.000
_cell.angle_alpha   90.00
_cell.angle_beta   90.00
_cell.angle_gamma   90.00
#
_symmetry.space_group_name_H-M   'P 1'
#
loop_
_entity.id
_entity.type
_entity.pdbx_description
1 polymer ?
#
loop_
_entity_poly.entity_id
_entity_poly.type
_entity_poly.pdbx_seq_one_letter_code
_entity_poly.pdbx_strand_id
1 'polypeptide(L)'
;MPSTAKTTAPPDLRTLLQNWIPKLVLAPSLAVTLLFVYGFILFSIALSFTGSKMLPKFSFIGFENYRKLWALDHWHIAINNIAVFSVLYIVICTAVGLLLAIFLDQKIRGEGLLRPIYLYPMALSFIVTGTA
;
A
#
# COMPACT_ATOMS: atom_id res chain seq x y z
N MET A 1 14.86 -45.59 -26.11
CA MET A 1 14.30 -45.17 -24.81
C MET A 1 14.86 -46.09 -23.74
N PRO A 2 15.56 -45.55 -22.73
CA PRO A 2 15.23 -45.95 -21.37
C PRO A 2 15.13 -44.73 -20.43
N SER A 3 14.05 -44.74 -19.68
CA SER A 3 13.78 -43.93 -18.50
C SER A 3 14.83 -44.19 -17.42
N THR A 4 15.58 -43.18 -17.00
CA THR A 4 16.41 -43.22 -15.80
C THR A 4 15.70 -42.46 -14.68
N ALA A 5 15.27 -43.24 -13.70
CA ALA A 5 14.56 -42.84 -12.51
C ALA A 5 15.26 -41.69 -11.77
N LYS A 6 14.50 -40.64 -11.46
CA LYS A 6 14.86 -39.69 -10.41
C LYS A 6 14.83 -40.44 -9.08
N THR A 7 15.98 -40.93 -8.64
CA THR A 7 16.19 -41.43 -7.27
C THR A 7 15.85 -40.31 -6.29
N THR A 8 14.70 -40.42 -5.63
CA THR A 8 14.27 -39.53 -4.55
C THR A 8 15.15 -39.78 -3.33
N ALA A 9 16.23 -39.01 -3.20
CA ALA A 9 17.01 -38.96 -1.96
C ALA A 9 16.12 -38.40 -0.83
N PRO A 10 16.22 -38.94 0.41
CA PRO A 10 15.47 -38.43 1.55
C PRO A 10 15.85 -36.95 1.80
N PRO A 11 14.91 -36.12 2.32
CA PRO A 11 15.18 -34.72 2.55
C PRO A 11 16.33 -34.58 3.55
N ASP A 12 17.46 -34.06 3.09
CA ASP A 12 18.63 -33.80 3.91
C ASP A 12 18.25 -32.82 5.03
N LEU A 13 18.67 -33.07 6.27
CA LEU A 13 18.32 -32.23 7.42
C LEU A 13 18.74 -30.77 7.21
N ARG A 14 19.78 -30.56 6.39
CA ARG A 14 20.24 -29.25 5.95
C ARG A 14 19.19 -28.54 5.10
N THR A 15 18.51 -29.22 4.18
CA THR A 15 17.44 -28.60 3.35
C THR A 15 16.18 -28.30 4.17
N LEU A 16 15.87 -29.10 5.20
CA LEU A 16 14.77 -28.81 6.12
C LEU A 16 15.09 -27.59 7.02
N LEU A 17 16.31 -27.52 7.57
CA LEU A 17 16.77 -26.37 8.35
C LEU A 17 16.83 -25.09 7.50
N GLN A 18 17.28 -25.18 6.25
CA GLN A 18 17.34 -24.04 5.32
C GLN A 18 15.95 -23.51 4.93
N ASN A 19 14.91 -24.34 4.99
CA ASN A 19 13.52 -23.92 4.77
C ASN A 19 12.81 -23.40 6.04
N TRP A 20 13.29 -23.78 7.23
CA TRP A 20 12.74 -23.35 8.51
C TRP A 20 13.33 -22.03 9.01
N ILE A 21 14.62 -21.78 8.75
CA ILE A 21 15.30 -20.53 9.13
C ILE A 21 14.59 -19.28 8.54
N PRO A 22 14.22 -19.23 7.24
CA PRO A 22 13.49 -18.10 6.67
C PRO A 22 12.12 -17.90 7.33
N LYS A 23 11.42 -18.99 7.68
CA LYS A 23 10.11 -18.91 8.36
C LYS A 23 10.25 -18.37 9.78
N LEU A 24 11.31 -18.73 10.50
CA LEU A 24 11.56 -18.23 11.85
C LEU A 24 12.02 -16.77 11.86
N VAL A 25 12.75 -16.32 10.83
CA VAL A 25 13.16 -14.92 10.69
C VAL A 25 12.01 -14.02 10.21
N LEU A 26 11.11 -14.54 9.37
CA LEU A 26 9.92 -13.83 8.91
C LEU A 26 8.76 -13.89 9.93
N ALA A 27 8.72 -14.89 10.81
CA ALA A 27 7.65 -15.02 11.78
C ALA A 27 7.49 -13.80 12.71
N PRO A 28 8.55 -13.20 13.28
CA PRO A 28 8.43 -12.01 14.12
C PRO A 28 7.90 -10.80 13.36
N SER A 29 8.43 -10.53 12.16
CA SER A 29 7.99 -9.38 11.37
C SER A 29 6.54 -9.55 10.92
N LEU A 30 6.16 -10.74 10.45
CA LEU A 30 4.78 -11.06 10.09
C LEU A 30 3.84 -11.01 11.29
N ALA A 31 4.25 -11.52 12.45
CA ALA A 31 3.42 -11.50 13.67
C ALA A 31 3.14 -10.05 14.12
N VAL A 32 4.16 -9.19 14.09
CA VAL A 32 4.01 -7.76 14.42
C VAL A 32 3.10 -7.08 13.39
N THR A 33 3.30 -7.30 12.09
CA THR A 33 2.41 -6.73 11.06
C THR A 33 0.98 -7.23 11.23
N LEU A 34 0.78 -8.51 11.51
CA LEU A 34 -0.56 -9.08 11.70
C LEU A 34 -1.26 -8.49 12.92
N LEU A 35 -0.57 -8.40 14.05
CA LEU A 35 -1.17 -7.90 15.28
C LEU A 35 -1.41 -6.40 15.23
N PHE A 36 -0.42 -5.62 14.81
CA PHE A 36 -0.55 -4.17 14.77
C PHE A 36 -1.36 -3.72 13.56
N VAL A 37 -0.94 -4.01 12.34
CA VAL A 37 -1.64 -3.48 11.15
C VAL A 37 -3.05 -4.05 11.05
N TYR A 38 -3.18 -5.38 11.01
CA TYR A 38 -4.49 -5.99 10.81
C TYR A 38 -5.36 -5.96 12.07
N GLY A 39 -4.76 -6.10 13.26
CA GLY A 39 -5.50 -5.94 14.51
C GLY A 39 -6.09 -4.54 14.69
N PHE A 40 -5.32 -3.47 14.42
CA PHE A 40 -5.87 -2.11 14.48
C PHE A 40 -6.93 -1.87 13.39
N ILE A 41 -6.77 -2.42 12.18
CA ILE A 41 -7.80 -2.33 11.14
C ILE A 41 -9.11 -2.97 11.61
N LEU A 42 -9.06 -4.20 12.16
CA LEU A 42 -10.24 -4.89 12.67
C LEU A 42 -10.89 -4.12 13.83
N PHE A 43 -10.08 -3.56 14.72
CA PHE A 43 -10.57 -2.73 15.81
C PHE A 43 -11.25 -1.44 15.31
N SER A 44 -10.66 -0.77 14.32
CA SER A 44 -11.26 0.40 13.66
C SER A 44 -12.58 0.05 12.96
N ILE A 45 -12.65 -1.12 12.31
CA ILE A 45 -13.91 -1.62 11.71
C ILE A 45 -14.95 -1.85 12.80
N ALA A 46 -14.60 -2.54 13.89
CA ALA A 46 -15.51 -2.76 15.02
C ALA A 46 -16.01 -1.45 15.65
N LEU A 47 -15.14 -0.44 15.76
CA LEU A 47 -15.50 0.89 16.21
C LEU A 47 -16.41 1.63 15.21
N SER A 48 -16.26 1.41 13.90
CA SER A 48 -17.10 2.03 12.87
C SER A 48 -18.58 1.66 13.01
N PHE A 49 -18.88 0.46 13.54
CA PHE A 49 -20.23 0.00 13.87
C PHE A 49 -20.77 0.52 15.22
N THR A 50 -19.92 1.18 16.01
CA THR A 50 -20.27 1.72 17.33
C THR A 50 -20.56 3.22 17.23
N GLY A 51 -21.58 3.69 17.95
CA GLY A 51 -22.05 5.08 17.93
C GLY A 51 -21.20 6.12 18.67
N SER A 52 -19.87 5.98 18.70
CA SER A 52 -19.01 6.89 19.46
C SER A 52 -18.77 8.19 18.69
N LYS A 53 -19.40 9.28 19.14
CA LYS A 53 -19.19 10.64 18.58
C LYS A 53 -18.07 11.42 19.29
N MET A 54 -18.18 11.61 20.60
CA MET A 54 -17.22 12.40 21.39
C MET A 54 -17.27 12.05 22.89
N LEU A 55 -18.42 11.59 23.38
CA LEU A 55 -18.56 10.86 24.65
C LEU A 55 -18.82 9.39 24.33
N PRO A 56 -18.10 8.44 24.95
CA PRO A 56 -18.25 7.02 24.67
C PRO A 56 -19.60 6.53 25.19
N LYS A 57 -20.60 6.50 24.30
CA LYS A 57 -21.78 5.63 24.47
C LYS A 57 -21.56 4.44 23.55
N PHE A 58 -21.24 3.29 24.16
CA PHE A 58 -21.16 2.01 23.47
C PHE A 58 -22.56 1.50 23.07
N SER A 59 -23.32 2.30 22.31
CA SER A 59 -24.52 1.79 21.64
C SER A 59 -24.08 1.21 20.29
N PHE A 60 -24.30 -0.08 20.11
CA PHE A 60 -24.10 -0.74 18.82
C PHE A 60 -25.19 -0.25 17.85
N ILE A 61 -24.84 0.65 16.92
CA ILE A 61 -25.80 1.26 15.98
C ILE A 61 -25.72 0.57 14.59
N GLY A 62 -24.83 -0.43 14.44
CA GLY A 62 -24.72 -1.21 13.21
C GLY A 62 -24.42 -0.33 11.99
N PHE A 63 -25.24 -0.44 10.93
CA PHE A 63 -25.04 0.23 9.64
C PHE A 63 -25.60 1.67 9.55
N GLU A 64 -26.19 2.19 10.62
CA GLU A 64 -26.82 3.52 10.61
C GLU A 64 -25.83 4.65 10.30
N ASN A 65 -24.56 4.49 10.71
CA ASN A 65 -23.49 5.43 10.38
C ASN A 65 -23.27 5.51 8.86
N TYR A 66 -23.25 4.37 8.18
CA TYR A 66 -23.11 4.31 6.73
C TYR A 66 -24.34 4.90 6.04
N ARG A 67 -25.56 4.59 6.48
CA ARG A 67 -26.78 5.18 5.90
C ARG A 67 -26.78 6.71 6.00
N LYS A 68 -26.33 7.27 7.13
CA LYS A 68 -26.19 8.73 7.31
C LYS A 68 -25.14 9.33 6.38
N LEU A 69 -24.00 8.66 6.21
CA LEU A 69 -22.95 9.05 5.25
C LEU A 69 -23.48 9.09 3.82
N TRP A 70 -24.19 8.04 3.38
CA TRP A 70 -24.78 7.99 2.04
C TRP A 70 -25.96 8.96 1.86
N ALA A 71 -26.64 9.39 2.92
CA ALA A 71 -27.70 10.40 2.83
C ALA A 71 -27.17 11.84 2.74
N LEU A 72 -25.86 12.05 2.90
CA LEU A 72 -25.24 13.38 2.77
C LEU A 72 -24.90 13.67 1.30
N ASP A 73 -25.43 14.77 0.76
CA ASP A 73 -25.12 15.21 -0.60
C ASP A 73 -23.63 15.47 -0.80
N HIS A 74 -22.95 15.99 0.23
CA HIS A 74 -21.51 16.24 0.22
C HIS A 74 -20.69 14.95 0.06
N TRP A 75 -21.18 13.79 0.52
CA TRP A 75 -20.48 12.51 0.38
C TRP A 75 -20.33 12.11 -1.08
N HIS A 76 -21.38 12.30 -1.88
CA HIS A 76 -21.38 11.99 -3.30
C HIS A 76 -20.45 12.92 -4.08
N ILE A 77 -20.47 14.21 -3.74
CA ILE A 77 -19.56 15.21 -4.33
C ILE A 77 -18.11 14.86 -3.99
N ALA A 78 -17.82 14.49 -2.74
CA ALA A 78 -16.46 14.13 -2.31
C ALA A 78 -15.95 12.88 -3.03
N ILE A 79 -16.76 11.82 -3.15
CA ILE A 79 -16.38 10.61 -3.89
C ILE A 79 -16.09 10.93 -5.35
N ASN A 80 -16.97 11.70 -6.01
CA ASN A 80 -16.77 12.04 -7.42
C ASN A 80 -15.50 12.87 -7.62
N ASN A 81 -15.27 13.88 -6.77
CA ASN A 81 -14.07 14.69 -6.83
C ASN A 81 -12.79 13.87 -6.60
N ILE A 82 -12.80 12.96 -5.63
CA ILE A 82 -11.66 12.06 -5.38
C ILE A 82 -11.44 11.14 -6.56
N ALA A 83 -12.50 10.55 -7.13
CA ALA A 83 -12.39 9.67 -8.28
C ALA A 83 -11.80 10.39 -9.50
N VAL A 84 -12.34 11.56 -9.85
CA VAL A 84 -11.84 12.37 -10.97
C VAL A 84 -10.40 12.80 -10.73
N PHE A 85 -10.09 13.29 -9.52
CA PHE A 85 -8.74 13.70 -9.15
C PHE A 85 -7.74 12.54 -9.22
N SER A 86 -8.07 11.38 -8.65
CA SER A 86 -7.20 10.21 -8.65
C SER A 86 -6.95 9.68 -10.07
N VAL A 87 -7.98 9.60 -10.91
CA VAL A 87 -7.81 9.14 -12.31
C VAL A 87 -6.93 10.11 -13.08
N LEU A 88 -7.22 11.42 -13.00
CA LEU A 88 -6.44 12.43 -13.71
C LEU A 88 -4.99 12.47 -13.22
N TYR A 89 -4.79 12.36 -11.91
CA TYR A 89 -3.47 12.29 -11.29
C TYR A 89 -2.68 11.09 -11.79
N ILE A 90 -3.25 9.88 -11.77
CA ILE A 90 -2.58 8.66 -12.23
C ILE A 90 -2.20 8.79 -13.71
N VAL A 91 -3.12 9.25 -14.56
CA VAL A 91 -2.88 9.39 -16.00
C VAL A 91 -1.76 10.40 -16.27
N ILE A 92 -1.81 11.59 -15.65
CA ILE A 92 -0.80 12.63 -15.85
C ILE A 92 0.56 12.19 -15.30
N CYS A 93 0.63 11.66 -14.07
CA CYS A 93 1.88 11.20 -13.47
C CYS A 93 2.51 10.05 -14.27
N THR A 94 1.69 9.13 -14.80
CA THR A 94 2.19 8.03 -15.64
C THR A 94 2.68 8.57 -16.99
N ALA A 95 1.93 9.47 -17.64
CA ALA A 95 2.34 10.05 -18.91
C ALA A 95 3.64 10.86 -18.78
N VAL A 96 3.73 11.73 -17.77
CA VAL A 96 4.93 12.52 -17.49
C VAL A 96 6.09 11.61 -17.08
N GLY A 97 5.87 10.64 -16.19
CA GLY A 97 6.89 9.69 -15.77
C GLY A 97 7.43 8.85 -16.92
N LEU A 98 6.54 8.42 -17.84
CA LEU A 98 6.93 7.68 -19.04
C LEU A 98 7.70 8.55 -20.04
N LEU A 99 7.25 9.79 -20.28
CA LEU A 99 7.99 10.73 -21.13
C LEU A 99 9.39 10.98 -20.57
N LEU A 100 9.51 11.18 -19.26
CA LEU A 100 10.80 11.39 -18.60
C LEU A 100 11.68 10.13 -18.69
N ALA A 101 11.10 8.94 -18.53
CA ALA A 101 11.80 7.67 -18.69
C ALA A 101 12.33 7.48 -20.12
N ILE A 102 11.53 7.82 -21.14
CA ILE A 102 11.95 7.76 -22.55
C ILE A 102 13.08 8.76 -22.82
N PHE A 103 12.98 10.00 -22.33
CA PHE A 103 14.05 11.00 -22.47
C PHE A 103 15.36 10.55 -21.82
N LEU A 104 15.28 9.82 -20.70
CA LEU A 104 16.45 9.27 -20.01
C LEU A 104 17.04 8.07 -20.77
N ASP A 105 16.20 7.23 -21.39
CA ASP A 105 16.62 6.06 -22.17
C ASP A 105 17.40 6.44 -23.45
N GLN A 106 17.10 7.60 -24.04
CA GLN A 106 17.76 8.07 -25.28
C GLN A 106 19.23 8.51 -25.13
N LYS A 107 19.90 8.28 -23.99
CA LYS A 107 21.32 8.66 -23.76
C LYS A 107 21.64 10.10 -24.18
N ILE A 108 20.73 11.03 -23.89
CA ILE A 108 21.00 12.44 -24.14
C ILE A 108 22.02 12.90 -23.10
N ARG A 109 23.09 13.57 -23.54
CA ARG A 109 24.26 14.11 -22.77
C ARG A 109 23.94 14.93 -21.49
N GLY A 110 22.69 15.05 -21.06
CA GLY A 110 22.20 15.76 -19.87
C GLY A 110 21.79 14.87 -18.67
N GLU A 111 22.14 13.59 -18.65
CA GLU A 111 21.77 12.61 -17.60
C GLU A 111 22.10 13.08 -16.17
N GLY A 112 23.18 13.84 -16.01
CA GLY A 112 23.65 14.36 -14.72
C GLY A 112 22.78 15.44 -14.08
N LEU A 113 21.95 16.15 -14.85
CA LEU A 113 21.03 17.20 -14.34
C LEU A 113 19.60 16.68 -14.14
N LEU A 114 19.14 15.74 -14.97
CA LEU A 114 17.79 15.19 -14.89
C LEU A 114 17.58 14.30 -13.65
N ARG A 115 18.60 13.51 -13.28
CA ARG A 115 18.51 12.60 -12.13
C ARG A 115 18.35 13.32 -10.79
N PRO A 116 19.12 14.38 -10.45
CA PRO A 116 18.90 15.14 -9.22
C PRO A 116 17.53 15.83 -9.18
N ILE A 117 17.09 16.46 -10.28
CA ILE A 117 15.79 17.16 -10.33
C ILE A 117 14.62 16.20 -10.09
N TYR A 118 14.72 14.95 -10.56
CA TYR A 118 13.73 13.91 -10.29
C TYR A 118 13.80 13.35 -8.86
N LEU A 119 15.01 13.20 -8.31
CA LEU A 119 15.22 12.69 -6.96
C LEU A 119 14.88 13.72 -5.86
N TYR A 120 15.01 15.02 -6.15
CA TYR A 120 14.75 16.11 -5.20
C TYR A 120 13.32 16.06 -4.63
N PRO A 121 12.26 16.00 -5.45
CA PRO A 121 10.88 15.91 -4.97
C PRO A 121 10.61 14.67 -4.12
N MET A 122 11.24 13.53 -4.42
CA MET A 122 11.06 12.31 -3.63
C MET A 122 11.73 12.40 -2.25
N ALA A 123 12.75 13.25 -2.10
CA ALA A 123 13.40 13.52 -0.82
C ALA A 123 12.72 14.63 -0.01
N LEU A 124 11.90 15.48 -0.64
CA LEU A 124 11.16 16.55 0.04
C LEU A 124 9.93 15.97 0.74
N SER A 125 9.80 16.26 2.04
CA SER A 125 8.64 15.86 2.83
C SER A 125 7.38 16.57 2.32
N PHE A 126 6.26 15.83 2.21
CA PHE A 126 4.96 16.36 1.82
C PHE A 126 4.52 17.60 2.60
N ILE A 127 4.99 17.76 3.85
CA ILE A 127 4.68 18.91 4.71
C ILE A 127 5.25 20.22 4.13
N VAL A 128 6.47 20.20 3.58
CA VAL A 128 7.14 21.40 3.05
C VAL A 128 6.56 21.81 1.69
N THR A 129 6.11 20.85 0.90
CA THR A 129 5.48 21.11 -0.40
C THR A 129 4.06 21.64 -0.27
N GLY A 130 3.37 21.41 0.85
CA GLY A 130 1.99 21.88 1.07
C GLY A 130 1.85 23.29 1.63
N THR A 131 2.94 23.92 2.08
CA THR A 131 2.94 25.26 2.70
C THR A 131 3.32 26.39 1.75
N ALA A 132 3.73 26.09 0.52
CA ALA A 132 4.11 27.05 -0.52
C ALA A 132 3.13 26.97 -1.69
#